data_AF-A0A224YR41-F1
#
_entry.id   AF-A0A224YR41-F1
#
_cell.length_a   1.000
_cell.length_b   1.000
_cell.length_c   1.000
_cell.angle_alpha   90.00
_cell.angle_beta   90.00
_cell.angle_gamma   90.00
#
_symmetry.space_group_name_H-M   'P 1'
#
loop_
_entity.id
_entity.type
_entity.pdbx_description
1 polymer ?
#
loop_
_entity_poly.entity_id
_entity_poly.type
_entity_poly.pdbx_seq_one_letter_code
_entity_poly.pdbx_strand_id
1 'polypeptide(L)'
;MPAKIVDVSYGSVDRRRGKKVGASKMLIHKDYDDAKTKNDIALLEVKYPFTFGKEVKPICLEMAPMPIVDKDAVIAGWGSYYVGGDGFDILRQTTVTIYPDEICAMMYSKNSYSAGLQCCGRKRGKGMCKGDSGGPLMIRNGVGRFQQIGISSYVEDVCAGEYPDVHTRVSGY
;
A
#
# COMPACT_ATOMS: atom_id res chain seq x y z
N MET A 1 8.52 24.31 -10.94
CA MET A 1 7.30 23.51 -11.21
C MET A 1 6.22 23.98 -10.24
N PRO A 2 5.00 24.30 -10.68
CA PRO A 2 3.93 24.64 -9.74
C PRO A 2 3.72 23.47 -8.77
N ALA A 3 3.54 23.77 -7.48
CA ALA A 3 3.29 22.73 -6.48
C ALA A 3 2.04 21.93 -6.91
N LYS A 4 2.20 20.62 -7.12
CA LYS A 4 1.05 19.74 -7.36
C LYS A 4 0.14 19.86 -6.14
N ILE A 5 -1.07 20.37 -6.35
CA ILE A 5 -2.11 20.39 -5.34
C ILE A 5 -2.56 18.94 -5.15
N VAL A 6 -2.32 18.38 -3.97
CA VAL A 6 -2.76 17.03 -3.59
C VAL A 6 -3.90 17.17 -2.59
N ASP A 7 -5.07 16.61 -2.92
CA ASP A 7 -6.20 16.51 -2.01
C ASP A 7 -6.31 15.08 -1.47
N VAL A 8 -6.54 14.96 -0.17
CA VAL A 8 -6.83 13.69 0.52
C VAL A 8 -8.33 13.58 0.72
N SER A 9 -8.94 12.53 0.15
CA SER A 9 -10.33 12.16 0.41
C SER A 9 -10.40 11.11 1.53
N TYR A 10 -11.24 11.32 2.55
CA TYR A 10 -11.31 10.44 3.73
C TYR A 10 -12.72 10.28 4.31
N GLY A 11 -12.92 9.25 5.14
CA GLY A 11 -14.14 9.06 5.92
C GLY A 11 -15.33 8.47 5.15
N SER A 12 -15.12 7.80 4.02
CA SER A 12 -16.19 7.10 3.31
C SER A 12 -15.66 5.87 2.58
N VAL A 13 -16.51 4.86 2.42
CA VAL A 13 -16.27 3.72 1.53
C VAL A 13 -16.69 4.00 0.08
N ASP A 14 -17.51 5.02 -0.16
CA ASP A 14 -17.85 5.50 -1.50
C ASP A 14 -16.89 6.65 -1.85
N ARG A 15 -16.03 6.47 -2.84
CA ARG A 15 -15.00 7.47 -3.21
C ARG A 15 -15.58 8.83 -3.58
N ARG A 16 -16.86 8.88 -3.95
CA ARG A 16 -17.58 10.12 -4.33
C ARG A 16 -18.13 10.88 -3.12
N ARG A 17 -18.17 10.25 -1.95
CA ARG A 17 -18.76 10.80 -0.71
C ARG A 17 -17.74 11.14 0.38
N GLY A 18 -16.45 11.00 0.09
CA GLY A 18 -15.38 11.35 1.02
C GLY A 18 -15.33 12.85 1.32
N LYS A 19 -14.95 13.19 2.56
CA LYS A 19 -14.55 14.55 2.92
C LYS A 19 -13.18 14.82 2.31
N LYS A 20 -12.91 16.07 1.91
CA LYS A 20 -11.64 16.46 1.29
C LYS A 20 -10.84 17.38 2.19
N VAL A 21 -9.53 17.19 2.22
CA VAL A 21 -8.57 18.12 2.83
C VAL A 21 -7.33 18.21 1.95
N GLY A 22 -6.85 19.43 1.68
CA GLY A 22 -5.61 19.63 0.92
C GLY A 22 -4.38 19.26 1.74
N ALA A 23 -3.35 18.75 1.08
CA ALA A 23 -2.02 18.59 1.66
C ALA A 23 -1.30 19.95 1.74
N SER A 24 -0.69 20.26 2.89
CA SER A 24 0.21 21.39 3.07
C SER A 24 1.65 21.04 2.65
N LYS A 25 2.04 19.78 2.79
CA LYS A 25 3.39 19.30 2.48
C LYS A 25 3.38 17.86 1.98
N MET A 26 4.27 17.57 1.05
CA MET A 26 4.60 16.21 0.62
C MET A 26 6.07 15.98 0.91
N LEU A 27 6.35 14.97 1.74
CA LEU A 27 7.69 14.58 2.17
C LEU A 27 8.02 13.24 1.51
N ILE A 28 8.63 13.30 0.34
CA ILE A 28 9.12 12.10 -0.36
C ILE A 28 10.40 11.62 0.33
N HIS A 29 10.57 10.31 0.46
CA HIS A 29 11.82 9.75 0.99
C HIS A 29 13.02 10.29 0.19
N LYS A 30 14.02 10.83 0.90
CA LYS A 30 15.17 11.52 0.28
C LYS A 30 15.96 10.66 -0.72
N ASP A 31 15.94 9.35 -0.51
CA ASP A 31 16.64 8.36 -1.33
C ASP A 31 15.69 7.59 -2.26
N TYR A 32 14.49 8.13 -2.55
CA TYR A 32 13.57 7.55 -3.52
C TYR A 32 14.23 7.43 -4.91
N ASP A 33 14.17 6.24 -5.48
CA ASP A 33 14.70 5.92 -6.82
C ASP A 33 13.58 5.34 -7.68
N ASP A 34 13.05 6.16 -8.58
CA ASP A 34 11.95 5.82 -9.50
C ASP A 34 12.34 4.67 -10.45
N ALA A 35 13.59 4.61 -10.90
CA ALA A 35 14.03 3.59 -11.86
C ALA A 35 14.11 2.18 -11.24
N LYS A 36 14.29 2.11 -9.92
CA LYS A 36 14.37 0.84 -9.16
C LYS A 36 13.17 0.62 -8.25
N THR A 37 12.22 1.54 -8.23
CA THR A 37 11.10 1.59 -7.29
C THR A 37 11.57 1.36 -5.84
N LYS A 38 12.71 1.95 -5.48
CA LYS A 38 13.34 1.81 -4.15
C LYS A 38 12.99 3.00 -3.28
N ASN A 39 12.76 2.75 -1.99
CA ASN A 39 12.32 3.76 -1.03
C ASN A 39 11.04 4.47 -1.48
N ASP A 40 10.11 3.71 -2.07
CA ASP A 40 8.81 4.17 -2.52
C ASP A 40 7.87 4.39 -1.33
N ILE A 41 8.12 5.48 -0.61
CA ILE A 41 7.38 5.93 0.56
C ILE A 41 7.41 7.46 0.65
N ALA A 42 6.29 8.05 1.05
CA ALA A 42 6.16 9.47 1.31
C ALA A 42 5.18 9.74 2.45
N LEU A 43 5.33 10.89 3.12
CA LEU A 43 4.35 11.41 4.06
C LEU A 43 3.61 12.61 3.45
N LEU A 44 2.30 12.65 3.66
CA LEU A 44 1.46 13.79 3.34
C LEU A 44 1.03 14.48 4.63
N GLU A 45 1.47 15.72 4.80
CA GLU A 45 0.99 16.59 5.87
C GLU A 45 -0.28 17.29 5.39
N VAL A 46 -1.39 17.13 6.11
CA VAL A 46 -2.67 17.77 5.76
C VAL A 46 -2.76 19.17 6.34
N LYS A 47 -3.38 20.09 5.59
CA LYS A 47 -3.54 21.50 6.01
C LYS A 47 -4.36 21.66 7.29
N TYR A 48 -5.32 20.76 7.51
CA TYR A 48 -6.17 20.74 8.70
C TYR A 48 -6.22 19.32 9.28
N PRO A 49 -6.20 19.16 10.61
CA PRO A 49 -6.23 17.85 11.25
C PRO A 49 -7.55 17.12 10.96
N PHE A 50 -7.48 15.80 10.87
CA PHE A 50 -8.68 14.97 10.72
C PHE A 50 -9.53 14.97 11.99
N THR A 51 -10.85 15.02 11.84
CA THR A 51 -11.78 14.74 12.94
C THR A 51 -11.99 13.24 13.05
N PHE A 52 -11.45 12.62 14.09
CA PHE A 52 -11.60 11.19 14.34
C PHE A 52 -13.02 10.83 14.80
N GLY A 53 -13.45 9.62 14.46
CA GLY A 53 -14.79 9.12 14.77
C GLY A 53 -15.00 7.69 14.30
N LYS A 54 -16.27 7.32 14.05
CA LYS A 54 -16.62 5.97 13.61
C LYS A 54 -15.99 5.62 12.25
N GLU A 55 -15.97 6.57 11.32
CA GLU A 55 -15.54 6.41 9.93
C GLU A 55 -14.08 6.83 9.68
N VAL A 56 -13.46 7.53 10.64
CA VAL A 56 -12.11 8.07 10.51
C VAL A 56 -11.31 7.67 11.74
N LYS A 57 -10.36 6.75 11.56
CA LYS A 57 -9.48 6.24 12.61
C LYS A 57 -8.07 6.07 12.06
N PRO A 58 -7.03 6.33 12.86
CA PRO A 58 -5.67 6.00 12.46
C PRO A 58 -5.49 4.47 12.43
N ILE A 59 -4.59 4.01 11.57
CA ILE A 59 -4.09 2.64 11.57
C ILE A 59 -2.87 2.52 12.50
N CYS A 60 -2.64 1.34 13.08
CA CYS A 60 -1.38 1.09 13.78
C CYS A 60 -0.25 0.93 12.76
N LEU A 61 0.95 1.42 13.05
CA LEU A 61 2.14 1.17 12.22
C LEU A 61 2.96 0.01 12.78
N GLU A 62 3.58 -0.76 11.91
CA GLU A 62 4.66 -1.69 12.30
C GLU A 62 5.94 -0.90 12.54
N MET A 63 6.13 -0.41 13.78
CA MET A 63 7.30 0.41 14.14
C MET A 63 8.59 -0.39 14.36
N ALA A 64 8.52 -1.72 14.40
CA ALA A 64 9.67 -2.59 14.56
C ALA A 64 9.43 -3.90 13.79
N PRO A 65 10.48 -4.49 13.19
CA PRO A 65 10.34 -5.73 12.44
C PRO A 65 9.66 -6.82 13.27
N MET A 66 8.61 -7.42 12.71
CA MET A 66 7.96 -8.58 13.29
C MET A 66 7.85 -9.72 12.26
N PRO A 67 7.70 -10.98 12.69
CA PRO A 67 7.44 -12.07 11.76
C PRO A 67 6.11 -11.85 11.04
N ILE A 68 6.17 -11.55 9.74
CA ILE A 68 4.99 -11.36 8.87
C ILE A 68 4.84 -12.45 7.80
N VAL A 69 5.88 -13.26 7.60
CA VAL A 69 5.89 -14.38 6.64
C VAL A 69 4.75 -15.36 6.95
N ASP A 70 4.15 -15.91 5.89
CA ASP A 70 3.01 -16.84 5.92
C ASP A 70 1.71 -16.27 6.50
N LYS A 71 1.67 -14.99 6.89
CA LYS A 71 0.43 -14.33 7.31
C LYS A 71 -0.39 -13.92 6.10
N ASP A 72 -1.70 -14.08 6.22
CA ASP A 72 -2.66 -13.44 5.32
C ASP A 72 -2.73 -11.94 5.65
N ALA A 73 -2.36 -11.12 4.67
CA ALA A 73 -2.47 -9.68 4.71
C ALA A 73 -3.63 -9.20 3.83
N VAL A 74 -4.23 -8.08 4.23
CA VAL A 74 -5.36 -7.44 3.58
C VAL A 74 -4.86 -6.24 2.78
N ILE A 75 -5.26 -6.19 1.52
CA ILE A 75 -5.11 -5.02 0.65
C ILE A 75 -6.51 -4.42 0.49
N ALA A 76 -6.63 -3.10 0.61
CA ALA A 76 -7.89 -2.39 0.42
C ALA A 76 -7.72 -1.16 -0.46
N GLY A 77 -8.67 -0.95 -1.37
CA GLY A 77 -8.59 0.14 -2.34
C GLY A 77 -9.79 0.20 -3.30
N TRP A 78 -9.69 1.15 -4.24
CA TRP A 78 -10.69 1.39 -5.28
C TRP A 78 -10.12 1.15 -6.68
N GLY A 79 -9.01 0.41 -6.79
CA GLY A 79 -8.40 0.02 -8.06
C GLY A 79 -9.32 -0.84 -8.93
N SER A 80 -8.92 -1.09 -10.17
CA SER A 80 -9.69 -1.85 -11.15
C SER A 80 -9.55 -3.37 -10.96
N TYR A 81 -10.40 -4.18 -11.62
CA TYR A 81 -10.21 -5.64 -11.63
C TYR A 81 -9.04 -6.11 -12.52
N TYR A 82 -8.65 -5.30 -13.51
CA TYR A 82 -7.63 -5.64 -14.50
C TYR A 82 -6.95 -4.37 -15.02
N VAL A 83 -5.79 -4.53 -15.65
CA VAL A 83 -5.00 -3.43 -16.20
C VAL A 83 -5.81 -2.67 -17.26
N GLY A 84 -6.00 -1.37 -17.05
CA GLY A 84 -6.74 -0.50 -17.98
C GLY A 84 -8.24 -0.40 -17.74
N GLY A 85 -8.81 -1.20 -16.82
CA GLY A 85 -10.20 -1.06 -16.39
C GLY A 85 -10.45 0.15 -15.48
N ASP A 86 -11.72 0.49 -15.28
CA ASP A 86 -12.14 1.53 -14.35
C ASP A 86 -12.05 1.05 -12.89
N GLY A 87 -11.67 1.96 -12.01
CA GLY A 87 -11.71 1.73 -10.56
C GLY A 87 -13.14 1.72 -10.01
N PHE A 88 -13.35 1.05 -8.88
CA PHE A 88 -14.67 0.98 -8.23
C PHE A 88 -15.07 2.30 -7.56
N ASP A 89 -16.37 2.53 -7.45
CA ASP A 89 -16.90 3.60 -6.59
C ASP A 89 -16.91 3.19 -5.11
N ILE A 90 -17.13 1.91 -4.82
CA ILE A 90 -17.21 1.36 -3.47
C ILE A 90 -15.93 0.59 -3.13
N LEU A 91 -15.37 0.86 -1.95
CA LEU A 91 -14.14 0.28 -1.45
C LEU A 91 -14.19 -1.25 -1.55
N ARG A 92 -13.13 -1.84 -2.09
CA ARG A 92 -12.92 -3.28 -2.15
C ARG A 92 -11.74 -3.66 -1.27
N GLN A 93 -11.70 -4.94 -0.89
CA GLN A 93 -10.56 -5.52 -0.22
C GLN A 93 -10.32 -6.95 -0.72
N THR A 94 -9.09 -7.40 -0.63
CA THR A 94 -8.69 -8.78 -0.91
C THR A 94 -7.60 -9.23 0.06
N THR A 95 -7.19 -10.50 -0.03
CA THR A 95 -6.11 -11.05 0.78
C THR A 95 -5.01 -11.64 -0.05
N VAL A 96 -3.78 -11.47 0.42
CA VAL A 96 -2.55 -12.08 -0.11
C VAL A 96 -1.79 -12.74 1.04
N THR A 97 -1.02 -13.79 0.75
CA THR A 97 -0.15 -14.42 1.74
C THR A 97 1.27 -13.91 1.56
N ILE A 98 1.90 -13.43 2.63
CA ILE A 98 3.25 -12.84 2.59
C ILE A 98 4.31 -13.92 2.41
N TYR A 99 5.22 -13.73 1.47
CA TYR A 99 6.31 -14.66 1.19
C TYR A 99 7.60 -14.25 1.91
N PRO A 100 8.53 -15.21 2.12
CA PRO A 100 9.89 -14.90 2.55
C PRO A 100 10.60 -13.99 1.53
N ASP A 101 11.47 -13.10 2.04
CA ASP A 101 12.22 -12.17 1.18
C ASP A 101 13.08 -12.91 0.16
N GLU A 102 13.57 -14.10 0.47
CA GLU A 102 14.36 -14.94 -0.43
C GLU A 102 13.54 -15.39 -1.63
N ILE A 103 12.28 -15.77 -1.41
CA ILE A 103 11.36 -16.15 -2.49
C ILE A 103 11.08 -14.93 -3.37
N CYS A 104 10.76 -13.79 -2.75
CA CYS A 104 10.54 -12.54 -3.47
C CYS A 104 11.76 -12.15 -4.32
N ALA A 105 12.96 -12.19 -3.74
CA ALA A 105 14.21 -11.85 -4.42
C ALA A 105 14.52 -12.79 -5.59
N MET A 106 14.26 -14.10 -5.45
CA MET A 106 14.42 -15.05 -6.55
C MET A 106 13.46 -14.76 -7.70
N MET A 107 12.18 -14.50 -7.40
CA MET A 107 11.18 -14.17 -8.42
C MET A 107 11.49 -12.83 -9.10
N TYR A 108 11.93 -11.83 -8.34
CA TYR A 108 12.23 -10.48 -8.84
C TYR A 108 13.73 -10.24 -9.11
N SER A 109 14.49 -11.27 -9.44
CA SER A 109 15.95 -11.18 -9.64
C SER A 109 16.39 -10.14 -10.68
N LYS A 110 15.49 -9.77 -11.62
CA LYS A 110 15.74 -8.72 -12.62
C LYS A 110 15.37 -7.30 -12.17
N ASN A 111 14.50 -7.16 -11.16
CA ASN A 111 13.87 -5.89 -10.79
C ASN A 111 14.38 -5.32 -9.47
N SER A 112 15.56 -5.76 -9.01
CA SER A 112 16.26 -5.19 -7.85
C SER A 112 15.43 -5.19 -6.56
N TYR A 113 14.66 -6.25 -6.31
CA TYR A 113 13.93 -6.43 -5.04
C TYR A 113 14.86 -6.21 -3.85
N SER A 114 14.47 -5.30 -2.96
CA SER A 114 15.24 -4.84 -1.82
C SER A 114 14.75 -5.52 -0.54
N ALA A 115 15.29 -6.71 -0.24
CA ALA A 115 15.00 -7.43 1.00
C ALA A 115 15.19 -6.52 2.24
N GLY A 116 14.30 -6.65 3.22
CA GLY A 116 14.25 -5.78 4.40
C GLY A 116 13.64 -4.38 4.18
N LEU A 117 13.58 -3.86 2.95
CA LEU A 117 12.90 -2.60 2.61
C LEU A 117 11.60 -2.80 1.84
N GLN A 118 11.41 -3.99 1.27
CA GLN A 118 10.21 -4.44 0.59
C GLN A 118 9.67 -5.71 1.24
N CYS A 119 8.42 -6.01 0.96
CA CYS A 119 7.79 -7.31 1.18
C CYS A 119 6.95 -7.65 -0.05
N CYS A 120 6.72 -8.93 -0.30
CA CYS A 120 5.85 -9.35 -1.38
C CYS A 120 4.81 -10.36 -0.87
N GLY A 121 3.65 -10.38 -1.52
CA GLY A 121 2.58 -11.31 -1.18
C GLY A 121 1.80 -11.76 -2.40
N ARG A 122 1.31 -13.00 -2.35
CA ARG A 122 0.49 -13.55 -3.43
C ARG A 122 -0.65 -14.38 -2.91
N LYS A 123 -1.76 -14.33 -3.63
CA LYS A 123 -2.81 -15.35 -3.59
C LYS A 123 -3.43 -15.45 -4.97
N ARG A 124 -3.58 -16.67 -5.50
CA ARG A 124 -4.01 -16.87 -6.89
C ARG A 124 -5.31 -16.10 -7.20
N GLY A 125 -5.28 -15.25 -8.23
CA GLY A 125 -6.44 -14.44 -8.65
C GLY A 125 -6.82 -13.33 -7.68
N LYS A 126 -5.95 -12.98 -6.72
CA LYS A 126 -6.14 -11.91 -5.74
C LYS A 126 -4.87 -11.08 -5.62
N GLY A 127 -5.03 -9.76 -5.65
CA GLY A 127 -3.91 -8.84 -5.54
C GLY A 127 -4.34 -7.40 -5.73
N MET A 128 -3.35 -6.52 -5.74
CA MET A 128 -3.51 -5.13 -6.13
C MET A 128 -3.67 -5.00 -7.65
N CYS A 129 -4.25 -3.89 -8.09
CA CYS A 129 -4.27 -3.53 -9.50
C CYS A 129 -4.14 -2.01 -9.70
N LYS A 130 -4.33 -1.56 -10.95
CA LYS A 130 -4.29 -0.16 -11.31
C LYS A 130 -5.26 0.64 -10.42
N GLY A 131 -4.74 1.66 -9.75
CA GLY A 131 -5.50 2.51 -8.84
C GLY A 131 -5.39 2.16 -7.35
N ASP A 132 -4.74 1.05 -7.00
CA ASP A 132 -4.42 0.70 -5.60
C ASP A 132 -3.01 1.16 -5.17
N SER A 133 -2.26 1.83 -6.05
CA SER A 133 -0.91 2.35 -5.77
C SER A 133 -0.93 3.29 -4.56
N GLY A 134 0.05 3.12 -3.66
CA GLY A 134 0.12 3.83 -2.38
C GLY A 134 -0.88 3.33 -1.32
N GLY A 135 -1.73 2.36 -1.64
CA GLY A 135 -2.68 1.75 -0.73
C GLY A 135 -2.02 0.92 0.37
N PRO A 136 -2.74 0.63 1.48
CA PRO A 136 -2.16 -0.08 2.60
C PRO A 136 -2.16 -1.60 2.40
N LEU A 137 -1.06 -2.24 2.81
CA LEU A 137 -1.00 -3.68 3.11
C LEU A 137 -1.06 -3.85 4.63
N MET A 138 -2.04 -4.61 5.12
CA MET A 138 -2.39 -4.63 6.54
C MET A 138 -2.54 -6.05 7.10
N ILE A 139 -2.10 -6.29 8.33
CA ILE A 139 -2.39 -7.52 9.07
C ILE A 139 -3.18 -7.20 10.34
N ARG A 140 -3.87 -8.20 10.89
CA ARG A 140 -4.41 -8.09 12.26
C ARG A 140 -3.32 -8.45 13.25
N ASN A 141 -3.09 -7.57 14.23
CA ASN A 141 -2.19 -7.85 15.34
C ASN A 141 -2.85 -8.76 16.40
N GLY A 142 -2.10 -9.18 17.41
CA GLY A 142 -2.57 -10.09 18.46
C GLY A 142 -3.73 -9.56 19.32
N VAL A 143 -4.02 -8.25 19.25
CA VAL A 143 -5.16 -7.62 19.94
C VAL A 143 -6.31 -7.26 18.99
N GLY A 144 -6.30 -7.82 17.77
CA GLY A 144 -7.38 -7.72 16.78
C GLY A 144 -7.44 -6.40 16.00
N ARG A 145 -6.48 -5.50 16.16
CA ARG A 145 -6.41 -4.23 15.42
C ARG A 145 -5.65 -4.42 14.11
N PHE A 146 -6.02 -3.65 13.08
CA PHE A 146 -5.23 -3.59 11.86
C PHE A 146 -3.95 -2.80 12.08
N GLN A 147 -2.85 -3.35 11.58
CA GLN A 147 -1.54 -2.76 11.55
C GLN A 147 -1.05 -2.73 10.10
N GLN A 148 -0.59 -1.57 9.65
CA GLN A 148 -0.01 -1.40 8.33
C GLN A 148 1.43 -1.91 8.34
N ILE A 149 1.70 -2.86 7.46
CA ILE A 149 3.02 -3.51 7.31
C ILE A 149 3.68 -3.16 5.98
N GLY A 150 2.89 -2.67 5.01
CA GLY A 150 3.41 -2.25 3.73
C GLY A 150 2.56 -1.20 3.02
N ILE A 151 3.13 -0.67 1.93
CA ILE A 151 2.51 0.28 1.01
C ILE A 151 2.57 -0.35 -0.38
N SER A 152 1.42 -0.49 -1.04
CA SER A 152 1.33 -1.03 -2.40
C SER A 152 2.17 -0.20 -3.37
N SER A 153 3.15 -0.86 -4.01
CA SER A 153 4.14 -0.19 -4.85
C SER A 153 3.97 -0.60 -6.32
N TYR A 154 4.26 -1.86 -6.66
CA TYR A 154 4.19 -2.33 -8.05
C TYR A 154 3.81 -3.81 -8.18
N VAL A 155 3.40 -4.14 -9.40
CA VAL A 155 3.19 -5.51 -9.91
C VAL A 155 4.01 -5.68 -11.17
N GLU A 156 4.40 -6.91 -11.51
CA GLU A 156 5.29 -7.17 -12.66
C GLU A 156 4.59 -6.96 -14.00
N ASP A 157 3.60 -7.81 -14.30
CA ASP A 157 2.99 -7.88 -15.63
C ASP A 157 1.50 -7.53 -15.58
N VAL A 158 0.74 -8.39 -14.90
CA VAL A 158 -0.71 -8.32 -14.79
C VAL A 158 -1.12 -8.32 -13.32
N CYS A 159 -2.22 -7.64 -13.03
CA CYS A 159 -2.81 -7.64 -11.70
C CYS A 159 -3.13 -9.08 -11.27
N ALA A 160 -2.80 -9.43 -10.01
CA ALA A 160 -3.06 -10.74 -9.44
C ALA A 160 -2.51 -11.93 -10.26
N GLY A 161 -1.35 -11.73 -10.90
CA GLY A 161 -0.68 -12.71 -11.74
C GLY A 161 0.08 -13.81 -10.98
N GLU A 162 1.08 -14.38 -11.66
CA GLU A 162 1.95 -15.41 -11.08
C GLU A 162 3.04 -14.84 -10.17
N TYR A 163 3.44 -13.59 -10.39
CA TYR A 163 4.37 -12.87 -9.52
C TYR A 163 3.65 -12.29 -8.29
N PRO A 164 4.28 -12.32 -7.10
CA PRO A 164 3.71 -11.73 -5.90
C PRO A 164 3.74 -10.20 -5.96
N ASP A 165 2.65 -9.55 -5.59
CA ASP A 165 2.60 -8.09 -5.57
C ASP A 165 3.65 -7.55 -4.58
N VAL A 166 4.34 -6.47 -4.97
CA VAL A 166 5.43 -5.89 -4.17
C VAL A 166 4.97 -4.64 -3.45
N HIS A 167 5.33 -4.57 -2.18
CA HIS A 167 4.98 -3.48 -1.28
C HIS A 167 6.25 -2.93 -0.62
N THR A 168 6.30 -1.62 -0.40
CA THR A 168 7.31 -0.99 0.46
C THR A 168 7.05 -1.40 1.90
N ARG A 169 8.02 -1.99 2.59
CA ARG A 169 7.89 -2.48 3.97
C ARG A 169 7.95 -1.31 4.94
N VAL A 170 6.91 -1.13 5.75
CA VAL A 170 6.81 0.01 6.69
C VAL A 170 7.89 -0.06 7.77
N SER A 171 8.17 -1.25 8.32
CA SER A 171 9.19 -1.43 9.37
C SER A 171 10.64 -1.23 8.91
N GLY A 172 10.86 -0.98 7.61
CA GLY A 172 12.16 -0.59 7.06
C GLY A 172 12.48 0.92 7.17
N TYR A 173 11.54 1.74 7.68
CA TYR A 173 11.62 3.21 7.78
C TYR A 173 11.16 3.71 9.15
#